data_AF-A0A7S0MBJ5-F1
#
_entry.id   AF-A0A7S0MBJ5-F1
#
_cell.length_a   1.000
_cell.length_b   1.000
_cell.length_c   1.000
_cell.angle_alpha   90.00
_cell.angle_beta   90.00
_cell.angle_gamma   90.00
#
_symmetry.space_group_name_H-M   'P 1'
#
loop_
_entity.id
_entity.type
_entity.pdbx_description
1 polymer ?
#
loop_
_entity_poly.entity_id
_entity_poly.type
_entity_poly.pdbx_seq_one_letter_code
_entity_poly.pdbx_strand_id
1 'polypeptide(L)'
;GLETIPPMPKHHILDVGPPECRRRVGFVGLLTLEESLYENAKAPPFGGALQTAQPLLAAFEEARRHLIEKEGCHLVIPITHQRLIEDRDMAARLAAATDAVGAARRVPLILGGHDRKPAVEEEAGTL
;
A
#
# COMPACT_ATOMS: atom_id res chain seq x y z
N GLY A 1 -6.72 26.77 -19.63
CA GLY A 1 -5.35 26.22 -19.58
C GLY A 1 -5.35 25.20 -18.47
N LEU A 2 -5.17 23.92 -18.81
CA LEU A 2 -4.91 22.90 -17.80
C LEU A 2 -3.47 23.15 -17.34
N GLU A 3 -3.31 23.92 -16.26
CA GLU A 3 -2.06 23.95 -15.53
C GLU A 3 -1.67 22.49 -15.25
N THR A 4 -0.47 22.12 -15.68
CA THR A 4 0.05 20.76 -15.54
C THR A 4 0.07 20.41 -14.06
N ILE A 5 -0.93 19.66 -13.61
CA ILE A 5 -0.95 19.11 -12.25
C ILE A 5 0.32 18.26 -12.14
N PRO A 6 1.26 18.60 -11.24
CA PRO A 6 2.47 17.81 -11.08
C PRO A 6 2.07 16.37 -10.73
N PRO A 7 2.77 15.37 -11.27
CA PRO A 7 2.44 13.98 -11.01
C PRO A 7 2.47 13.74 -9.49
N MET A 8 1.36 13.22 -8.96
CA MET A 8 1.27 12.88 -7.55
C MET A 8 2.31 11.79 -7.21
N PRO A 9 3.03 11.92 -6.09
CA PRO A 9 4.02 10.92 -5.70
C PRO A 9 3.34 9.56 -5.47
N LYS A 10 3.85 8.52 -6.13
CA LYS A 10 3.34 7.15 -5.99
C LYS A 10 3.78 6.48 -4.69
N HIS A 11 4.87 6.98 -4.09
CA HIS A 11 5.44 6.47 -2.87
C HIS A 11 6.17 7.59 -2.11
N HIS A 12 6.51 7.32 -0.86
CA HIS A 12 7.34 8.17 -0.03
C HIS A 12 8.37 7.32 0.71
N ILE A 13 9.56 7.86 0.99
CA ILE A 13 10.65 7.15 1.66
C ILE A 13 11.06 7.96 2.88
N LEU A 14 11.12 7.30 4.04
CA LEU A 14 11.61 7.87 5.28
C LEU A 14 12.82 7.10 5.78
N ASP A 15 13.86 7.84 6.16
CA ASP A 15 14.99 7.30 6.92
C ASP A 15 14.65 7.36 8.41
N VAL A 16 14.62 6.19 9.06
CA VAL A 16 14.24 6.01 10.46
C VAL A 16 15.45 5.58 11.28
N GLY A 17 15.65 6.23 12.42
CA GLY A 17 16.73 5.92 13.36
C GLY A 17 18.01 6.75 13.15
N PRO A 18 18.98 6.62 14.07
CA PRO A 18 20.24 7.36 14.02
C PRO A 18 21.13 6.86 12.86
N PRO A 19 22.13 7.65 12.42
CA PRO A 19 22.96 7.33 11.25
C PRO A 19 23.56 5.92 11.24
N GLU A 20 23.94 5.38 12.40
CA GLU A 20 24.64 4.11 12.57
C GLU A 20 23.73 2.89 12.34
N CYS A 21 22.42 3.04 12.54
CA CYS A 21 21.44 1.97 12.33
C CYS A 21 20.24 2.42 11.50
N ARG A 22 20.43 3.45 10.66
CA ARG A 22 19.40 4.02 9.81
C ARG A 22 18.71 2.95 8.96
N ARG A 23 17.38 2.95 8.99
CA ARG A 23 16.52 2.08 8.20
C ARG A 23 15.68 2.92 7.26
N ARG A 24 15.74 2.59 5.98
CA ARG A 24 14.92 3.20 4.95
C ARG A 24 13.58 2.48 4.83
N VAL A 25 12.48 3.20 5.06
CA VAL A 25 11.11 2.68 5.04
C VAL A 25 10.35 3.35 3.91
N GLY A 26 9.86 2.54 2.97
CA GLY A 26 9.00 2.99 1.88
C GLY A 26 7.53 2.94 2.27
N PHE A 27 6.75 3.89 1.78
CA PHE A 27 5.29 3.96 1.93
C PHE A 27 4.67 4.02 0.54
N VAL A 28 3.66 3.18 0.29
CA VAL A 28 2.97 3.11 -1.01
C VAL A 28 1.49 3.39 -0.81
N GLY A 29 0.97 4.41 -1.47
CA GLY A 29 -0.47 4.72 -1.46
C GLY A 29 -1.23 3.82 -2.45
N LEU A 30 -2.27 3.14 -1.97
CA LEU A 30 -3.10 2.22 -2.74
C LEU A 30 -4.57 2.59 -2.56
N LEU A 31 -5.26 2.83 -3.67
CA LEU A 31 -6.66 3.25 -3.67
C LEU A 31 -7.58 2.07 -4.01
N THR A 32 -8.80 2.10 -3.47
CA THR A 32 -9.85 1.17 -3.89
C THR A 32 -10.30 1.47 -5.32
N LEU A 33 -10.66 0.40 -6.03
CA LEU A 33 -11.27 0.44 -7.36
C LEU A 33 -12.80 0.37 -7.31
N GLU A 34 -13.40 0.52 -6.13
CA GLU A 34 -14.85 0.50 -5.97
C GLU A 34 -15.50 1.68 -6.70
N GLU A 35 -16.11 1.39 -7.86
CA GLU A 35 -16.74 2.40 -8.73
C GLU A 35 -17.88 3.16 -8.04
N SER A 36 -18.59 2.50 -7.12
CA SER A 36 -19.73 3.06 -6.38
C SER A 36 -19.38 4.36 -5.64
N LEU A 37 -18.12 4.48 -5.19
CA LEU A 37 -17.61 5.67 -4.47
C LEU A 37 -17.52 6.91 -5.37
N TYR A 38 -17.60 6.71 -6.68
CA TYR A 38 -17.34 7.71 -7.70
C TYR A 38 -18.52 7.98 -8.62
N GLU A 39 -19.63 7.27 -8.48
CA GLU A 39 -20.83 7.38 -9.35
C GLU A 39 -21.37 8.81 -9.43
N ASN A 40 -21.21 9.61 -8.37
CA ASN A 40 -21.69 10.99 -8.30
C ASN A 40 -20.63 12.05 -8.62
N ALA A 41 -19.46 11.65 -9.14
CA ALA A 41 -18.38 12.58 -9.42
C ALA A 41 -18.74 13.48 -10.62
N LYS A 42 -18.63 14.80 -10.44
CA LYS A 42 -18.86 15.80 -11.51
C LYS A 42 -17.72 15.85 -12.56
N ALA A 43 -16.63 15.14 -12.30
CA ALA A 43 -15.47 15.00 -13.17
C ALA A 43 -14.92 13.58 -13.02
N PRO A 44 -14.14 13.07 -14.00
CA PRO A 44 -13.49 11.77 -13.89
C PRO A 44 -12.66 11.69 -12.59
N PRO A 45 -12.86 10.66 -11.75
CA PRO A 45 -12.13 10.48 -10.50
C PRO A 45 -10.63 10.46 -10.76
N PHE A 46 -9.88 11.16 -9.90
CA PHE A 46 -8.42 11.26 -10.01
C PHE A 46 -7.94 11.70 -11.41
N GLY A 47 -8.72 12.55 -12.10
CA GLY A 47 -8.39 13.02 -13.45
C GLY A 47 -8.49 11.93 -14.52
N GLY A 48 -9.27 10.87 -14.29
CA GLY A 48 -9.45 9.72 -15.20
C GLY A 48 -8.54 8.54 -14.90
N ALA A 49 -7.65 8.63 -13.91
CA ALA A 49 -6.66 7.60 -13.62
C ALA A 49 -7.26 6.25 -13.18
N LEU A 50 -8.53 6.22 -12.74
CA LEU A 50 -9.21 5.00 -12.33
C LEU A 50 -9.25 3.94 -13.45
N GLN A 51 -9.38 4.36 -14.71
CA GLN A 51 -9.45 3.46 -15.87
C GLN A 51 -8.12 2.74 -16.16
N THR A 52 -7.02 3.33 -15.70
CA THR A 52 -5.67 2.77 -15.82
C THR A 52 -5.18 2.16 -14.52
N ALA A 53 -6.03 2.12 -13.50
CA ALA A 53 -5.63 1.63 -12.19
C ALA A 53 -5.40 0.12 -12.25
N GLN A 54 -4.30 -0.30 -11.63
CA GLN A 54 -3.93 -1.71 -11.55
C GLN A 54 -4.64 -2.38 -10.37
N PRO A 55 -4.82 -3.72 -10.41
CA PRO A 55 -5.23 -4.48 -9.24
C PRO A 55 -4.29 -4.23 -8.06
N LEU A 56 -4.86 -4.06 -6.86
CA LEU A 56 -4.14 -3.55 -5.69
C LEU A 56 -2.89 -4.36 -5.32
N LEU A 57 -2.99 -5.69 -5.29
CA LEU A 57 -1.83 -6.55 -4.98
C LEU A 57 -0.72 -6.43 -6.03
N ALA A 58 -1.08 -6.32 -7.31
CA ALA A 58 -0.11 -6.17 -8.39
C ALA A 58 0.62 -4.82 -8.29
N ALA A 59 -0.13 -3.74 -8.06
CA ALA A 59 0.42 -2.40 -7.85
C ALA A 59 1.38 -2.37 -6.65
N PHE A 60 1.00 -3.00 -5.54
CA PHE A 60 1.84 -3.10 -4.36
C PHE A 60 3.12 -3.92 -4.63
N GLU A 61 3.01 -5.07 -5.30
CA GLU A 61 4.16 -5.93 -5.62
C GLU A 61 5.17 -5.22 -6.54
N GLU A 62 4.68 -4.48 -7.53
CA GLU A 62 5.51 -3.66 -8.41
C GLU A 62 6.24 -2.56 -7.63
N ALA A 63 5.49 -1.78 -6.85
CA ALA A 63 6.05 -0.69 -6.06
C ALA A 63 7.04 -1.19 -5.00
N ARG A 64 6.71 -2.28 -4.29
CA ARG A 64 7.60 -2.89 -3.30
C ARG A 64 8.91 -3.33 -3.92
N ARG A 65 8.86 -4.00 -5.07
CA ARG A 65 10.06 -4.47 -5.77
C ARG A 65 10.96 -3.30 -6.14
N HIS A 66 10.38 -2.25 -6.72
CA HIS A 66 11.11 -1.03 -7.04
C HIS A 66 11.76 -0.41 -5.80
N LEU A 67 11.00 -0.25 -4.71
CA LEU A 67 11.48 0.37 -3.47
C LEU A 67 12.59 -0.43 -2.79
N ILE A 68 12.52 -1.77 -2.81
CA ILE A 68 13.55 -2.61 -2.21
C ILE A 68 14.79 -2.65 -3.12
N GLU A 69 14.62 -3.00 -4.40
CA GLU A 69 15.74 -3.30 -5.29
C GLU A 69 16.44 -2.06 -5.84
N LYS A 70 15.72 -0.95 -6.01
CA LYS A 70 16.25 0.28 -6.62
C LYS A 70 16.51 1.37 -5.59
N GLU A 71 15.59 1.55 -4.65
CA GLU A 71 15.68 2.61 -3.64
C GLU A 71 16.34 2.15 -2.33
N GLY A 72 16.61 0.84 -2.18
CA GLY A 72 17.26 0.28 -0.99
C GLY A 72 16.40 0.36 0.27
N CYS A 73 15.08 0.32 0.14
CA CYS A 73 14.17 0.23 1.27
C CYS A 73 14.34 -1.12 1.98
N HIS A 74 14.42 -1.08 3.30
CA HIS A 74 14.49 -2.28 4.15
C HIS A 74 13.09 -2.84 4.40
N LEU A 75 12.08 -1.97 4.32
CA LEU A 75 10.69 -2.29 4.55
C LEU A 75 9.81 -1.40 3.65
N VAL A 76 8.69 -1.94 3.20
CA VAL A 76 7.66 -1.19 2.48
C VAL A 76 6.30 -1.41 3.16
N ILE A 77 5.63 -0.31 3.49
CA ILE A 77 4.33 -0.27 4.16
C ILE A 77 3.26 0.21 3.16
N PRO A 78 2.25 -0.62 2.83
CA PRO A 78 1.09 -0.16 2.08
C PRO A 78 0.19 0.71 2.95
N ILE A 79 -0.24 1.84 2.39
CA ILE A 79 -1.30 2.71 2.92
C ILE A 79 -2.49 2.53 1.99
N THR A 80 -3.55 1.91 2.47
CA THR A 80 -4.68 1.47 1.63
C THR A 80 -5.94 2.26 1.96
N HIS A 81 -6.86 2.33 0.98
CA HIS A 81 -8.22 2.83 1.19
C HIS A 81 -9.25 1.81 0.68
N GLN A 82 -9.05 0.55 1.04
CA GLN A 82 -9.93 -0.58 0.77
C GLN A 82 -10.58 -1.06 2.07
N ARG A 83 -11.59 -1.94 1.98
CA ARG A 83 -12.24 -2.51 3.16
C ARG A 83 -11.24 -3.39 3.92
N LEU A 84 -11.42 -3.50 5.24
CA LEU A 84 -10.60 -4.33 6.13
C LEU A 84 -10.56 -5.79 5.69
N ILE A 85 -11.64 -6.31 5.12
CA ILE A 85 -11.65 -7.68 4.58
C ILE A 85 -10.68 -7.85 3.40
N GLU A 86 -10.51 -6.80 2.59
CA GLU A 86 -9.59 -6.78 1.45
C GLU A 86 -8.15 -6.58 1.92
N ASP A 87 -7.93 -5.76 2.96
CA ASP A 87 -6.63 -5.66 3.64
C ASP A 87 -6.21 -7.02 4.26
N ARG A 88 -7.14 -7.74 4.89
CA ARG A 88 -6.89 -9.09 5.44
C ARG A 88 -6.56 -10.12 4.35
N ASP A 89 -7.29 -10.11 3.24
CA ASP A 89 -6.98 -10.97 2.09
C ASP A 89 -5.58 -10.66 1.53
N MET A 90 -5.27 -9.36 1.33
CA MET A 90 -3.95 -8.93 0.90
C MET A 90 -2.86 -9.43 1.85
N ALA A 91 -3.03 -9.27 3.17
CA ALA A 91 -2.09 -9.74 4.18
C ALA A 91 -1.90 -11.26 4.10
N ALA A 92 -2.98 -12.04 3.99
CA ALA A 92 -2.92 -13.50 3.89
C ALA A 92 -2.17 -13.95 2.64
N ARG A 93 -2.44 -13.32 1.49
CA ARG A 93 -1.76 -13.63 0.22
C ARG A 93 -0.28 -13.28 0.24
N LEU A 94 0.08 -12.15 0.84
CA LEU A 94 1.48 -11.75 1.03
C LEU A 94 2.23 -12.69 1.99
N ALA A 95 1.57 -13.12 3.07
CA ALA A 95 2.15 -14.07 4.02
C ALA A 95 2.37 -15.46 3.41
N ALA A 96 1.48 -15.89 2.52
CA ALA A 96 1.61 -17.15 1.78
C ALA A 96 2.67 -17.09 0.66
N ALA A 97 3.05 -15.89 0.21
CA ALA A 97 4.05 -15.71 -0.82
C ALA A 97 5.47 -15.85 -0.22
N THR A 98 6.21 -16.86 -0.66
CA THR A 98 7.65 -17.00 -0.40
C THR A 98 8.44 -16.28 -1.47
N ASP A 99 9.53 -15.61 -1.10
CA ASP A 99 10.51 -15.14 -2.08
C ASP A 99 11.39 -16.29 -2.63
N ALA A 100 12.27 -15.98 -3.58
CA ALA A 100 13.12 -16.95 -4.26
C ALA A 100 14.12 -17.67 -3.33
N VAL A 101 14.27 -17.19 -2.09
CA VAL A 101 15.19 -17.73 -1.08
C VAL A 101 14.42 -18.39 0.08
N GLY A 102 13.09 -18.51 -0.03
CA GLY A 102 12.23 -19.13 0.95
C GLY A 102 11.89 -18.25 2.15
N ALA A 103 12.24 -16.96 2.14
CA ALA A 103 11.81 -16.03 3.17
C ALA A 103 10.37 -15.57 2.90
N ALA A 104 9.56 -15.51 3.95
CA ALA A 104 8.18 -15.06 3.84
C ALA A 104 8.14 -13.58 3.43
N ARG A 105 7.36 -13.23 2.40
CA ARG A 105 7.11 -11.84 1.96
C ARG A 105 6.15 -11.11 2.90
N ARG A 106 6.40 -11.21 4.20
CA ARG A 106 5.56 -10.58 5.22
C ARG A 106 5.67 -9.07 5.10
N VAL A 107 4.53 -8.43 4.95
CA VAL A 107 4.37 -7.02 5.24
C VAL A 107 4.00 -6.91 6.72
N PRO A 108 4.82 -6.26 7.56
CA PRO A 108 4.61 -6.20 8.99
C PRO A 108 3.43 -5.31 9.38
N LEU A 109 2.97 -4.44 8.49
CA LEU A 109 1.91 -3.48 8.75
C LEU A 109 1.21 -3.07 7.46
N ILE A 110 -0.12 -3.12 7.46
CA ILE A 110 -0.96 -2.46 6.47
C ILE A 110 -1.67 -1.31 7.18
N LEU A 111 -1.55 -0.09 6.64
CA LEU A 111 -2.27 1.08 7.14
C LEU A 111 -3.58 1.21 6.38
N GLY A 112 -4.64 0.61 6.93
CA GLY A 112 -5.96 0.52 6.30
C GLY A 112 -6.83 1.77 6.37
N GLY A 113 -7.97 1.73 5.67
CA GLY A 113 -8.93 2.82 5.57
C GLY A 113 -10.35 2.35 5.26
N HIS A 114 -11.15 3.20 4.59
CA HIS A 114 -12.48 2.90 4.05
C HIS A 114 -13.64 2.66 5.04
N ASP A 115 -13.55 1.71 5.98
CA ASP A 115 -14.73 1.19 6.69
C ASP A 115 -15.38 2.14 7.71
N ARG A 116 -14.73 3.28 8.01
CA ARG A 116 -15.16 4.30 8.99
C ARG A 116 -15.52 3.74 10.37
N LYS A 117 -15.05 2.53 10.70
CA LYS A 117 -15.32 1.83 11.96
C LYS A 117 -13.99 1.37 12.57
N PRO A 118 -13.75 1.62 13.87
CA PRO A 118 -12.61 1.02 14.54
C PRO A 118 -12.79 -0.49 14.60
N ALA A 119 -11.78 -1.23 14.16
CA ALA A 119 -11.64 -2.65 14.46
C ALA A 119 -10.72 -2.79 15.67
N VAL A 120 -11.23 -3.39 16.74
CA VAL A 120 -10.44 -3.80 17.89
C VAL A 120 -10.40 -5.31 17.86
N GLU A 121 -9.19 -5.87 17.72
CA GLU A 121 -8.97 -7.31 17.78
C GLU A 121 -8.32 -7.63 19.12
N GLU A 122 -8.83 -8.66 19.79
CA GLU A 122 -8.15 -9.22 20.96
C GLU A 122 -6.96 -10.04 20.47
N GLU A 123 -5.76 -9.65 20.89
CA GLU A 123 -4.56 -10.44 20.68
C GLU A 123 -4.71 -11.71 21.53
N ALA A 124 -4.83 -12.88 20.89
CA ALA A 124 -4.68 -14.14 21.61
C ALA A 124 -3.26 -14.12 22.19
N GLY A 125 -3.17 -14.03 23.53
CA GLY A 125 -1.93 -13.76 24.24
C GLY A 125 -0.73 -14.53 23.69
N THR A 126 0.43 -13.88 23.70
CA THR A 126 1.70 -14.45 23.29
C THR A 126 1.97 -15.74 24.07
N LEU A 127 2.11 -16.87 23.37
CA LEU A 127 2.62 -18.15 23.90
C LEU A 127 4.12 -18.04 24.21
#